data_AF-A0A644W637-F1
#
_entry.id   AF-A0A644W637-F1
#
_cell.length_a   1.000
_cell.length_b   1.000
_cell.length_c   1.000
_cell.angle_alpha   90.00
_cell.angle_beta   90.00
_cell.angle_gamma   90.00
#
_symmetry.space_group_name_H-M   'P 1'
#
loop_
_entity.id
_entity.type
_entity.pdbx_description
1 polymer ?
#
loop_
_entity_poly.entity_id
_entity_poly.type
_entity_poly.pdbx_seq_one_letter_code
_entity_poly.pdbx_strand_id
1 'polypeptide(L)' 'MLGQYYLATGIGAFSLVAVAVITGLFGRRLRKVFSAPKVLLVHKASALAGAFLALLHVLGVHGY' A
#
# COMPACT_ATOMS: atom_id res chain seq x y z
N MET A 1 12.98 16.51 11.84
CA MET A 1 13.10 15.09 11.45
C MET A 1 11.77 14.34 11.48
N LEU A 2 10.92 14.48 12.52
CA LEU A 2 9.57 13.89 12.54
C LEU A 2 8.70 14.25 11.31
N GLY A 3 8.71 15.50 10.86
CA GLY A 3 7.95 15.96 9.68
C GLY A 3 8.25 15.19 8.38
N GLN A 4 9.51 14.79 8.16
CA GLN A 4 9.89 14.00 6.99
C GLN A 4 9.46 12.53 7.13
N TYR A 5 9.53 11.98 8.34
CA TYR A 5 8.99 10.66 8.65
C TYR A 5 7.47 10.59 8.43
N TYR A 6 6.73 11.63 8.82
CA TYR A 6 5.29 11.73 8.55
C TYR A 6 4.96 11.73 7.08
N LEU A 7 5.67 12.56 6.31
CA LEU A 7 5.51 12.64 4.87
C LEU A 7 5.82 11.29 4.21
N ALA A 8 6.93 10.66 4.57
CA ALA A 8 7.36 9.39 3.98
C ALA A 8 6.40 8.23 4.32
N THR A 9 5.99 8.10 5.59
CA THR A 9 5.09 7.03 6.03
C THR A 9 3.67 7.23 5.51
N GLY A 10 3.17 8.47 5.48
CA GLY A 10 1.82 8.80 5.00
C GLY A 10 1.70 8.64 3.48
N ILE A 11 2.60 9.26 2.70
CA ILE A 11 2.60 9.14 1.23
C ILE A 11 2.88 7.70 0.81
N GLY A 12 3.81 7.02 1.49
CA GLY A 12 4.12 5.62 1.25
C GLY A 12 2.91 4.71 1.49
N ALA A 13 2.24 4.86 2.64
CA ALA A 13 1.03 4.10 2.96
C ALA A 13 -0.06 4.34 1.90
N PHE A 14 -0.34 5.61 1.59
CA PHE A 14 -1.37 5.96 0.62
C PHE A 14 -1.11 5.37 -0.77
N SER A 15 0.13 5.47 -1.24
CA SER A 15 0.52 4.94 -2.55
C SER A 15 0.36 3.42 -2.63
N LEU A 16 0.79 2.70 -1.58
CA LEU A 16 0.66 1.23 -1.51
C LEU A 16 -0.80 0.79 -1.41
N VAL A 17 -1.61 1.48 -0.61
CA VAL A 17 -3.06 1.22 -0.53
C VAL A 17 -3.73 1.50 -1.88
N ALA A 18 -3.36 2.57 -2.58
CA ALA A 18 -3.89 2.85 -3.90
C ALA A 18 -3.56 1.74 -4.91
N VAL A 19 -2.33 1.21 -4.91
CA VAL A 19 -1.95 0.06 -5.75
C VAL A 19 -2.75 -1.19 -5.37
N ALA A 20 -2.96 -1.44 -4.07
CA ALA A 20 -3.78 -2.55 -3.61
C ALA A 20 -5.24 -2.41 -4.09
N VAL A 21 -5.82 -1.22 -4.01
CA VAL A 21 -7.17 -0.93 -4.49
C VAL A 21 -7.28 -1.14 -6.00
N ILE A 22 -6.33 -0.62 -6.78
CA ILE A 22 -6.32 -0.79 -8.25
C ILE A 22 -6.21 -2.27 -8.62
N THR A 23 -5.29 -3.00 -8.00
CA THR A 23 -5.10 -4.44 -8.26
C THR A 23 -6.28 -5.30 -7.79
N GLY A 24 -7.00 -4.87 -6.75
CA GLY A 24 -8.23 -5.50 -6.28
C GLY A 24 -9.42 -5.27 -7.22
N LEU A 25 -9.71 -4.01 -7.54
CA LEU A 25 -10.85 -3.62 -8.39
C LEU A 25 -10.67 -4.05 -9.85
N PHE A 26 -9.48 -3.85 -10.40
CA PHE A 26 -9.18 -4.12 -11.81
C PHE A 26 -8.42 -5.43 -12.02
N GLY A 27 -8.29 -6.27 -10.98
CA GLY A 27 -7.56 -7.53 -11.05
C GLY A 27 -8.00 -8.42 -12.21
N ARG A 28 -9.30 -8.47 -12.53
CA ARG A 28 -9.82 -9.25 -13.66
C ARG A 28 -9.31 -8.77 -15.02
N ARG A 29 -9.14 -7.44 -15.21
CA ARG A 29 -8.57 -6.86 -16.43
C ARG A 29 -7.05 -7.03 -16.46
N LEU A 30 -6.39 -6.82 -15.32
CA LEU A 30 -4.93 -6.95 -15.20
C LEU A 30 -4.45 -8.38 -15.46
N ARG A 31 -5.20 -9.40 -15.06
CA ARG A 31 -4.89 -10.81 -15.35
C ARG A 31 -4.95 -11.21 -16.83
N LYS A 32 -5.49 -10.35 -17.70
CA LYS A 32 -5.45 -10.56 -19.15
C LYS A 32 -4.11 -10.17 -19.77
N VAL A 33 -3.37 -9.28 -19.11
CA VAL A 33 -2.08 -8.75 -19.56
C VAL A 33 -0.94 -9.36 -18.75
N PHE A 34 -1.18 -9.65 -17.47
CA PHE A 34 -0.19 -10.18 -16.53
C PHE A 34 -0.61 -11.55 -15.99
N SER A 35 0.37 -12.34 -15.55
CA SER A 35 0.12 -13.63 -14.90
C SER A 35 -0.69 -13.47 -13.62
N ALA A 36 -1.76 -14.27 -13.48
CA ALA A 36 -2.66 -14.26 -12.32
C ALA A 36 -1.97 -14.31 -10.94
N PRO A 37 -1.00 -15.21 -10.68
CA PRO A 37 -0.28 -15.24 -9.41
C PRO A 37 0.48 -13.94 -9.13
N LYS A 38 1.05 -13.29 -10.15
CA LYS A 38 1.78 -12.02 -9.97
C LYS A 38 0.85 -10.90 -9.54
N VAL A 39 -0.31 -10.75 -10.19
CA VAL A 39 -1.31 -9.72 -9.84
C VAL A 39 -1.78 -9.90 -8.39
N LEU A 40 -2.01 -11.15 -7.98
CA LEU A 40 -2.45 -11.48 -6.62
C LEU A 40 -1.37 -11.21 -5.57
N LEU A 41 -0.11 -11.50 -5.90
CA LEU A 41 1.03 -11.23 -5.02
C LEU A 41 1.24 -9.73 -4.83
N VAL A 42 1.20 -8.94 -5.91
CA VAL A 42 1.29 -7.48 -5.83
C VAL A 42 0.17 -6.92 -4.98
N HIS A 43 -1.08 -7.35 -5.18
CA HIS A 43 -2.19 -6.91 -4.36
C HIS A 43 -1.96 -7.16 -2.86
N LYS A 44 -1.60 -8.39 -2.50
CA LYS A 44 -1.36 -8.77 -1.09
C LYS A 44 -0.18 -8.01 -0.49
N ALA A 45 0.94 -7.93 -1.21
CA ALA A 45 2.13 -7.24 -0.74
C ALA A 45 1.86 -5.74 -0.55
N SER A 46 1.20 -5.09 -1.52
CA SER A 46 0.83 -3.68 -1.43
C SER A 46 -0.19 -3.42 -0.32
N ALA A 47 -1.19 -4.28 -0.14
CA ALA A 47 -2.17 -4.13 0.93
C ALA A 47 -1.51 -4.25 2.31
N LEU A 48 -0.65 -5.24 2.50
CA LEU A 48 -0.02 -5.53 3.78
C LEU A 48 1.04 -4.47 4.14
N ALA A 49 1.87 -4.08 3.17
CA ALA A 49 2.85 -3.01 3.37
C ALA A 49 2.18 -1.64 3.56
N GLY A 50 1.10 -1.34 2.81
CA GLY A 50 0.34 -0.11 2.97
C GLY A 50 -0.34 -0.01 4.33
N ALA A 51 -0.97 -1.10 4.80
CA ALA A 51 -1.55 -1.16 6.14
C ALA A 51 -0.49 -1.02 7.24
N PHE A 52 0.67 -1.66 7.10
CA PHE A 52 1.77 -1.53 8.04
C PHE A 52 2.33 -0.10 8.10
N LEU A 53 2.56 0.53 6.95
CA LEU A 53 3.00 1.93 6.88
C LEU A 53 1.94 2.89 7.45
N ALA A 54 0.65 2.60 7.26
CA ALA A 54 -0.42 3.39 7.88
C ALA A 54 -0.40 3.26 9.40
N LEU A 55 -0.16 2.06 9.94
CA LEU A 55 -0.01 1.86 11.38
C LEU A 55 1.20 2.61 11.93
N LEU A 56 2.36 2.55 11.26
CA LEU A 56 3.54 3.33 11.64
C LEU A 56 3.29 4.83 11.56
N HIS A 57 2.55 5.29 10.55
CA HIS A 57 2.17 6.68 10.42
C HIS A 57 1.30 7.11 11.59
N VAL A 58 0.25 6.35 11.92
CA VAL A 58 -0.65 6.65 13.05
C VAL A 58 0.10 6.62 14.37
N LEU A 59 0.94 5.61 14.62
CA LEU A 59 1.75 5.50 15.83
C LEU A 59 2.67 6.71 15.96
N GLY A 60 3.36 7.05 14.86
CA GLY A 60 4.16 8.25 14.78
C GLY A 60 3.32 9.49 15.09
N VAL A 61 2.12 9.66 14.52
CA VAL A 61 1.32 10.91 14.60
C VAL A 61 0.86 11.16 16.03
N HIS A 62 0.58 10.08 16.75
CA HIS A 62 0.13 10.14 18.14
C HIS A 62 1.28 10.15 19.15
N GLY A 63 2.54 10.17 18.69
CA GLY A 63 3.72 10.35 19.55
C GLY A 63 4.07 9.15 20.42
N TYR A 64 3.63 7.95 20.03
CA TYR A 64 4.05 6.69 20.64
C TYR A 64 5.45 6.27 20.22
#